data_AF-A0A6N0DU25-F1
#
_entry.id   AF-A0A6N0DU25-F1
#
_cell.length_a   1.000
_cell.length_b   1.000
_cell.length_c   1.000
_cell.angle_alpha   90.00
_cell.angle_beta   90.00
_cell.angle_gamma   90.00
#
_symmetry.space_group_name_H-M   'P 1'
#
loop_
_entity.id
_entity.type
_entity.pdbx_description
1 polymer ?
#
loop_
_entity_poly.entity_id
_entity_poly.type
_entity_poly.pdbx_seq_one_letter_code
_entity_poly.pdbx_strand_id
1 'polypeptide(L)' 'MSEQSFPPELERRIAELEKPENQGAGFTKGDWIFLIATGVVGPVLLLIWGWQ' A
#
# COMPACT_ATOMS: atom_id res chain seq x y z
N MET A 1 -3.37 -14.48 23.55
CA MET A 1 -3.56 -15.04 22.20
C MET A 1 -3.66 -16.54 22.33
N SER A 2 -4.64 -17.17 21.69
CA SER A 2 -4.72 -18.63 21.58
C SER A 2 -3.43 -19.16 20.93
N GLU A 3 -2.71 -20.05 21.61
CA GLU A 3 -1.55 -20.77 21.07
C GLU A 3 -2.00 -21.79 20.01
N GLN A 4 -2.53 -21.30 18.90
CA GLN A 4 -2.71 -22.10 17.71
C GLN A 4 -1.38 -22.07 16.97
N SER A 5 -0.65 -23.19 17.01
CA SER A 5 0.52 -23.40 16.16
C SER A 5 0.09 -23.23 14.71
N PHE A 6 0.75 -22.32 14.00
CA PHE A 6 0.46 -22.11 12.60
C PHE A 6 0.94 -23.34 11.80
N PRO A 7 0.30 -23.65 10.67
CA PRO A 7 0.86 -24.63 9.75
C PRO A 7 2.31 -24.27 9.42
N PRO A 8 3.26 -25.23 9.36
CA PRO A 8 4.69 -24.93 9.21
C PRO A 8 5.03 -24.05 7.99
N GLU A 9 4.30 -24.21 6.89
CA GLU A 9 4.47 -23.39 5.68
C GLU A 9 4.01 -21.93 5.89
N LEU A 10 3.00 -21.70 6.73
CA LEU A 10 2.56 -20.35 7.07
C LEU A 10 3.60 -19.66 7.97
N GLU A 11 4.17 -20.36 8.95
CA GLU A 11 5.27 -19.83 9.77
C GLU A 11 6.47 -19.45 8.91
N ARG A 12 6.83 -20.31 7.94
CA ARG A 12 7.92 -20.03 7.00
C ARG A 12 7.68 -18.74 6.20
N ARG A 13 6.45 -18.53 5.72
CA ARG A 13 6.10 -17.32 4.93
C ARG A 13 6.05 -16.07 5.77
N ILE A 14 5.52 -16.16 7.00
CA ILE A 14 5.52 -15.04 7.94
C ILE A 14 6.96 -14.63 8.25
N ALA A 15 7.81 -15.60 8.62
CA ALA A 15 9.22 -15.34 8.88
C ALA A 15 9.96 -14.76 7.66
N GLU A 16 9.54 -15.11 6.45
CA GLU A 16 10.06 -14.52 5.21
C GLU A 16 9.60 -13.07 5.04
N LEU A 17 8.31 -12.76 5.28
CA LEU A 17 7.75 -11.41 5.16
C LEU A 17 8.22 -10.43 6.25
N GLU A 18 8.56 -10.93 7.44
CA GLU A 18 9.06 -10.11 8.55
C GLU A 18 10.47 -9.54 8.29
N LYS A 19 11.21 -10.15 7.36
CA LYS A 19 12.55 -9.67 6.98
C LYS A 19 12.49 -8.22 6.49
N PRO A 20 13.33 -7.31 7.01
CA PRO A 20 13.33 -5.90 6.61
C PRO A 20 13.45 -5.68 5.10
N GLU A 21 14.25 -6.50 4.41
CA GLU A 21 14.41 -6.47 2.95
C GLU A 21 13.13 -6.80 2.17
N ASN A 22 12.18 -7.48 2.81
CA ASN A 22 10.91 -7.89 2.21
C ASN A 22 9.74 -6.95 2.58
N GLN A 23 9.99 -5.86 3.30
CA GLN A 23 8.96 -4.87 3.64
C GLN A 23 8.63 -3.91 2.49
N GLY A 24 9.24 -4.11 1.32
CA GLY A 24 9.08 -3.26 0.15
C GLY A 24 9.83 -1.94 0.27
N ALA A 25 9.94 -1.22 -0.85
CA ALA A 25 10.46 0.14 -0.85
C ALA A 25 9.38 1.11 -0.33
N GLY A 26 9.80 2.11 0.45
CA GLY A 26 8.92 3.24 0.80
C GLY A 26 8.52 4.07 -0.42
N PHE A 27 7.54 4.95 -0.25
CA PHE A 27 7.09 5.84 -1.32
C PHE A 27 8.23 6.72 -1.84
N THR A 28 8.44 6.69 -3.16
CA THR A 28 9.28 7.64 -3.86
C THR A 28 8.55 8.97 -4.05
N LYS A 29 9.30 10.01 -4.48
CA LYS A 29 8.67 11.29 -4.85
C LYS A 29 7.67 11.14 -5.99
N GLY A 30 7.92 10.23 -6.93
CA GLY A 30 7.01 9.96 -8.04
C GLY A 30 5.67 9.39 -7.57
N ASP A 31 5.71 8.47 -6.61
CA ASP A 31 4.51 7.86 -6.03
C ASP A 31 3.64 8.92 -5.35
N TRP A 32 4.26 9.85 -4.62
CA TRP A 32 3.55 10.98 -4.01
C TRP A 32 2.89 11.90 -5.04
N ILE A 33 3.60 12.24 -6.11
CA ILE A 33 3.05 13.09 -7.19
C ILE A 33 1.86 12.39 -7.83
N PHE A 34 2.00 11.10 -8.16
CA PHE A 34 0.92 10.33 -8.78
C PHE A 34 -0.29 10.21 -7.85
N LEU A 35 -0.07 9.96 -6.56
CA LEU A 35 -1.12 9.86 -5.55
C LEU A 35 -1.89 11.18 -5.41
N ILE A 36 -1.21 12.32 -5.37
CA ILE A 36 -1.86 13.64 -5.29
C ILE A 36 -2.62 13.95 -6.59
N ALA A 37 -2.00 13.69 -7.73
CA ALA A 37 -2.60 13.95 -9.03
C ALA A 37 -3.89 13.14 -9.22
N THR A 38 -3.88 11.86 -8.85
CA THR A 38 -5.02 10.95 -9.05
C THR A 38 -6.04 11.01 -7.91
N GLY A 39 -5.61 11.19 -6.67
CA GLY A 39 -6.48 11.19 -5.49
C GLY A 39 -7.12 12.53 -5.16
N VAL A 40 -6.51 13.64 -5.58
CA VAL A 40 -7.00 15.00 -5.24
C VAL A 40 -7.25 15.81 -6.49
N VAL A 41 -6.22 16.03 -7.32
CA VAL A 41 -6.30 16.97 -8.45
C VAL A 41 -7.32 16.49 -9.48
N GLY A 42 -7.25 15.22 -9.89
CA GLY A 42 -8.18 14.62 -10.85
C GLY A 42 -9.65 14.75 -10.41
N PRO A 43 -10.03 14.27 -9.21
CA PRO A 43 -11.38 14.42 -8.69
C PRO A 43 -11.87 15.87 -8.62
N VAL A 44 -11.02 16.81 -8.17
CA VAL A 44 -11.38 18.24 -8.13
C VAL A 44 -11.67 18.77 -9.53
N LEU A 45 -10.84 18.43 -10.53
CA LEU A 45 -11.06 18.84 -11.91
C LEU A 45 -12.34 18.25 -12.49
N LEU A 46 -12.65 16.98 -12.19
CA LEU A 46 -13.90 16.35 -12.59
C LEU A 46 -15.12 17.00 -11.96
N LEU A 47 -15.06 17.38 -10.68
CA LEU A 47 -16.13 18.11 -10.01
C LEU A 47 -16.36 19.48 -10.65
N ILE A 48 -15.30 20.23 -10.94
CA ILE A 48 -15.40 21.52 -11.62
C ILE A 48 -16.04 21.35 -13.01
N TRP A 49 -15.60 20.35 -13.77
CA TRP A 49 -16.13 20.10 -15.11
C TRP A 49 -17.58 19.63 -15.10
N GLY A 50 -17.96 18.72 -14.19
CA GLY A 50 -19.32 18.20 -14.08
C GLY A 50 -20.32 19.16 -13.45
N TRP A 51 -19.86 20.26 -12.86
CA TRP A 51 -20.71 21.31 -12.26
C TRP A 51 -20.95 22.50 -13.20
N GLN A 52 -20.33 22.51 -14.39
CA GLN A 52 -20.66 23.40 -15.50
C GLN A 52 -21.89 22.87 -16.24
#